data_AF-A0A1Z2LBT2-F1
#
_entry.id   AF-A0A1Z2LBT2-F1
#
_cell.length_a   1.000
_cell.length_b   1.000
_cell.length_c   1.000
_cell.angle_alpha   90.00
_cell.angle_beta   90.00
_cell.angle_gamma   90.00
#
_symmetry.space_group_name_H-M   'P 1'
#
loop_
_entity.id
_entity.type
_entity.pdbx_description
1 polymer ?
#
loop_
_entity_poly.entity_id
_entity_poly.type
_entity_poly.pdbx_seq_one_letter_code
_entity_poly.pdbx_strand_id
1 'polypeptide(L)'
;MGVARESTKDGAEIHQLLAAPRGYQRWRLVVVGQENGEVFYKFENLRSGKVLEIAGAQEAAGAVVTQGTYEGDEARHQQWKLIPVGSETDAAPRAYEIANRNSGLFLQVDTNARAAIKQHGAEGGHRTRQWQLLPV
;
A
#
# COMPACT_ATOMS: atom_id res chain seq x y z
N MET A 1 -2.66 7.25 -3.83
CA MET A 1 -3.40 6.05 -4.31
C MET A 1 -4.83 6.10 -3.78
N GLY A 2 -5.79 5.44 -4.44
CA GLY A 2 -7.16 5.38 -3.94
C GLY A 2 -7.97 4.25 -4.52
N VAL A 3 -9.10 3.95 -3.87
CA VAL A 3 -10.01 2.88 -4.26
C VAL A 3 -10.69 3.20 -5.59
N ALA A 4 -10.68 2.26 -6.53
CA ALA A 4 -11.30 2.39 -7.84
C ALA A 4 -12.78 2.77 -7.73
N ARG A 5 -13.17 3.81 -8.47
CA ARG A 5 -14.56 4.28 -8.56
C ARG A 5 -15.20 4.57 -7.20
N GLU A 6 -14.38 4.90 -6.18
CA GLU A 6 -14.82 5.20 -4.82
C GLU A 6 -15.63 4.07 -4.15
N SER A 7 -15.40 2.82 -4.58
CA SER A 7 -16.11 1.65 -4.08
C SER A 7 -15.91 1.45 -2.59
N THR A 8 -16.94 0.90 -1.92
CA THR A 8 -16.87 0.44 -0.52
C THR A 8 -16.93 -1.07 -0.40
N LYS A 9 -16.85 -1.81 -1.51
CA LYS A 9 -16.89 -3.28 -1.53
C LYS A 9 -15.50 -3.88 -1.37
N ASP A 10 -15.46 -5.08 -0.79
CA ASP A 10 -14.28 -5.94 -0.80
C ASP A 10 -13.88 -6.30 -2.23
N GLY A 11 -12.58 -6.49 -2.45
CA GLY A 11 -12.02 -6.78 -3.77
C GLY A 11 -11.97 -5.59 -4.72
N ALA A 12 -12.36 -4.38 -4.28
CA ALA A 12 -12.22 -3.20 -5.12
C ALA A 12 -10.73 -2.84 -5.29
N GLU A 13 -10.29 -2.74 -6.55
CA GLU A 13 -8.90 -2.43 -6.91
C GLU A 13 -8.44 -1.09 -6.37
N ILE A 14 -7.15 -1.01 -6.04
CA ILE A 14 -6.49 0.24 -5.71
C ILE A 14 -5.76 0.75 -6.93
N HIS A 15 -6.00 2.01 -7.28
CA HIS A 15 -5.34 2.66 -8.40
C HIS A 15 -4.39 3.77 -7.95
N GLN A 16 -3.35 3.98 -8.73
CA GLN A 16 -2.69 5.28 -8.76
C GLN A 16 -3.63 6.31 -9.38
N LEU A 17 -3.75 7.46 -8.74
CA LEU A 17 -4.65 8.54 -9.10
C LEU A 17 -3.97 9.86 -8.80
N LEU A 18 -4.37 10.91 -9.52
CA LEU A 18 -4.06 12.28 -9.13
C LEU A 18 -4.65 12.56 -7.74
N ALA A 19 -3.85 13.23 -6.90
CA ALA A 19 -4.25 13.59 -5.56
C ALA A 19 -5.47 14.51 -5.58
N ALA A 20 -6.47 14.16 -4.77
CA ALA A 20 -7.67 14.95 -4.57
C ALA A 20 -8.08 14.87 -3.08
N PRO A 21 -8.75 15.89 -2.53
CA PRO A 21 -9.20 15.90 -1.13
C PRO A 21 -10.43 15.01 -0.92
N ARG A 22 -10.33 13.72 -1.28
CA ARG A 22 -11.43 12.75 -1.29
C ARG A 22 -11.14 11.58 -0.36
N GLY A 23 -12.14 11.15 0.41
CA GLY A 23 -11.96 10.11 1.44
C GLY A 23 -11.43 8.77 0.91
N TYR A 24 -11.76 8.40 -0.33
CA TYR A 24 -11.29 7.14 -0.94
C TYR A 24 -9.78 7.14 -1.29
N GLN A 25 -9.12 8.31 -1.22
CA GLN A 25 -7.66 8.46 -1.38
C GLN A 25 -6.94 8.69 -0.05
N ARG A 26 -7.67 8.80 1.07
CA ARG A 26 -7.08 9.02 2.39
C ARG A 26 -7.02 7.71 3.16
N TRP A 27 -5.85 7.46 3.74
CA TRP A 27 -5.54 6.23 4.45
C TRP A 27 -5.05 6.57 5.84
N ARG A 28 -5.62 5.91 6.85
CA ARG A 28 -5.10 5.92 8.22
C ARG A 28 -4.16 4.75 8.37
N LEU A 29 -2.93 5.03 8.79
CA LEU A 29 -1.97 3.99 9.12
C LEU A 29 -2.15 3.63 10.59
N VAL A 30 -2.39 2.35 10.87
CA VAL A 30 -2.58 1.82 12.22
C VAL A 30 -1.57 0.71 12.44
N VAL A 31 -0.79 0.81 13.52
CA VAL A 31 0.16 -0.24 13.92
C VAL A 31 -0.62 -1.49 14.29
N VAL A 32 -0.23 -2.64 13.72
CA VAL A 32 -0.84 -3.95 13.97
C VAL A 32 0.12 -4.95 14.60
N GLY A 33 1.42 -4.66 14.60
CA GLY A 33 2.39 -5.53 15.25
C GLY A 33 3.82 -5.05 15.07
N GLN A 34 4.70 -5.67 15.84
CA GLN A 34 6.15 -5.50 15.71
C GLN A 34 6.83 -6.87 15.76
N GLU A 35 7.80 -7.10 14.89
CA GLU A 35 8.55 -8.36 14.81
C GLU A 35 9.97 -8.03 14.36
N ASN A 36 10.98 -8.55 15.05
CA ASN A 36 12.41 -8.33 14.74
C ASN A 36 12.82 -6.85 14.61
N GLY A 37 12.20 -5.95 15.38
CA GLY A 37 12.45 -4.51 15.32
C GLY A 37 11.74 -3.79 14.16
N GLU A 38 10.94 -4.51 13.37
CA GLU A 38 10.15 -3.95 12.28
C GLU A 38 8.72 -3.69 12.74
N VAL A 39 8.13 -2.57 12.31
CA VAL A 39 6.75 -2.19 12.62
C VAL A 39 5.87 -2.47 11.41
N PHE A 40 4.75 -3.15 11.64
CA PHE A 40 3.75 -3.44 10.63
C PHE A 40 2.50 -2.59 10.81
N TYR A 41 1.93 -2.18 9.70
CA TYR A 41 0.76 -1.31 9.64
C TYR A 41 -0.34 -1.97 8.81
N LYS A 42 -1.59 -1.71 9.19
CA LYS A 42 -2.71 -1.74 8.23
C LYS A 42 -2.96 -0.34 7.71
N PHE A 43 -3.38 -0.26 6.45
CA PHE A 43 -3.77 0.99 5.79
C PHE A 43 -5.28 0.99 5.68
N GLU A 44 -5.96 1.70 6.58
CA GLU A 44 -7.43 1.78 6.63
C GLU A 44 -7.93 2.94 5.77
N ASN A 45 -8.75 2.66 4.77
CA ASN A 45 -9.34 3.68 3.92
C ASN A 45 -10.41 4.47 4.69
N LEU A 46 -10.28 5.81 4.74
CA LEU A 46 -11.20 6.65 5.53
C LEU A 46 -12.63 6.69 4.97
N ARG A 47 -12.84 6.30 3.70
CA ARG A 47 -14.19 6.25 3.13
C ARG A 47 -14.93 4.96 3.48
N SER A 48 -14.26 3.81 3.36
CA SER A 48 -14.88 2.49 3.46
C SER A 48 -14.68 1.81 4.81
N GLY A 49 -13.68 2.23 5.60
CA GLY A 49 -13.24 1.52 6.80
C GLY A 49 -12.52 0.20 6.51
N LYS A 50 -12.30 -0.12 5.23
CA LYS A 50 -11.61 -1.34 4.76
C LYS A 50 -10.11 -1.12 4.68
N VAL A 51 -9.34 -2.20 4.65
CA VAL A 51 -7.88 -2.15 4.65
C VAL A 51 -7.30 -2.49 3.29
N LEU A 52 -6.11 -1.96 3.01
CA LEU A 52 -5.29 -2.35 1.87
C LEU A 52 -4.86 -3.81 1.98
N GLU A 53 -5.04 -4.60 0.92
CA GLU A 53 -4.68 -6.01 0.90
C GLU A 53 -4.16 -6.46 -0.46
N ILE A 54 -3.50 -7.62 -0.49
CA ILE A 54 -3.27 -8.36 -1.73
C ILE A 54 -4.47 -9.27 -2.00
N ALA A 55 -5.05 -9.16 -3.19
CA ALA A 55 -6.21 -9.94 -3.59
C ALA A 55 -5.95 -11.44 -3.43
N GLY A 56 -6.80 -12.11 -2.65
CA GLY A 56 -6.71 -13.56 -2.41
C GLY A 56 -5.41 -14.02 -1.75
N ALA A 57 -4.76 -13.13 -0.97
CA ALA A 57 -3.50 -13.38 -0.27
C ALA A 57 -2.36 -13.92 -1.15
N GLN A 58 -2.42 -13.66 -2.47
CA GLN A 58 -1.45 -14.19 -3.41
C GLN A 58 -0.03 -13.71 -3.09
N GLU A 59 0.97 -14.57 -3.29
CA GLU A 59 2.38 -14.24 -3.08
C GLU A 59 3.13 -14.00 -4.39
N ALA A 60 2.44 -14.15 -5.53
CA ALA A 60 3.02 -13.97 -6.84
C ALA A 60 3.21 -12.48 -7.18
N ALA A 61 4.29 -12.19 -7.91
CA ALA A 61 4.47 -10.93 -8.60
C ALA A 61 3.34 -10.71 -9.62
N GLY A 62 2.87 -9.46 -9.70
CA GLY A 62 1.73 -9.08 -10.52
C GLY A 62 0.37 -9.25 -9.84
N ALA A 63 0.30 -9.79 -8.62
CA ALA A 63 -0.95 -9.86 -7.87
C ALA A 63 -1.48 -8.44 -7.59
N VAL A 64 -2.80 -8.28 -7.76
CA VAL A 64 -3.48 -7.00 -7.68
C VAL A 64 -3.71 -6.60 -6.22
N VAL A 65 -3.59 -5.30 -5.96
CA VAL A 65 -3.86 -4.71 -4.64
C VAL A 65 -5.32 -4.27 -4.61
N THR A 66 -6.05 -4.72 -3.58
CA THR A 66 -7.46 -4.40 -3.37
C THR A 66 -7.68 -3.78 -1.99
N GLN A 67 -8.91 -3.40 -1.70
CA GLN A 67 -9.36 -3.25 -0.31
C GLN A 67 -10.16 -4.47 0.14
N GLY A 68 -10.06 -4.80 1.42
CA GLY A 68 -10.80 -5.88 2.06
C GLY A 68 -11.24 -5.53 3.48
N THR A 69 -12.20 -6.29 4.01
CA THR A 69 -12.52 -6.26 5.44
C THR A 69 -11.29 -6.72 6.21
N TYR A 70 -10.93 -6.04 7.30
CA TYR A 70 -9.78 -6.46 8.10
C TYR A 70 -10.07 -7.79 8.80
N GLU A 71 -9.25 -8.80 8.53
CA GLU A 71 -9.45 -10.18 9.01
C GLU A 71 -8.66 -10.50 10.28
N GLY A 72 -7.87 -9.55 10.79
CA GLY A 72 -7.13 -9.66 12.06
C GLY A 72 -5.63 -9.89 11.90
N ASP A 73 -4.98 -10.27 12.99
CA ASP A 73 -3.51 -10.28 13.10
C ASP A 73 -2.85 -11.41 12.31
N GLU A 74 -3.59 -12.49 12.02
CA GLU A 74 -3.12 -13.60 11.17
C GLU A 74 -3.22 -13.28 9.67
N ALA A 75 -3.98 -12.24 9.29
CA ALA A 75 -4.14 -11.81 7.92
C ALA A 75 -2.93 -10.99 7.43
N ARG A 76 -1.75 -11.63 7.37
CA ARG A 76 -0.47 -10.99 7.01
C ARG A 76 -0.48 -10.31 5.65
N HIS A 77 -1.35 -10.76 4.73
CA HIS A 77 -1.52 -10.15 3.40
C HIS A 77 -2.21 -8.77 3.44
N GLN A 78 -2.77 -8.37 4.59
CA GLN A 78 -3.35 -7.05 4.87
C GLN A 78 -2.42 -6.14 5.69
N GLN A 79 -1.18 -6.57 5.91
CA GLN A 79 -0.21 -5.91 6.77
C GLN A 79 1.03 -5.52 5.97
N TRP A 80 1.56 -4.35 6.28
CA TRP A 80 2.51 -3.67 5.42
C TRP A 80 3.65 -3.08 6.24
N LYS A 81 4.86 -3.21 5.70
CA LYS A 81 6.07 -2.59 6.22
C LYS A 81 6.42 -1.35 5.39
N LEU A 82 6.75 -0.27 6.07
CA LEU A 82 7.28 0.95 5.46
C LEU A 82 8.80 0.95 5.55
N ILE A 83 9.46 0.98 4.39
CA ILE A 83 10.93 1.00 4.27
C ILE A 83 11.35 2.36 3.72
N PRO A 84 11.98 3.24 4.54
CA PRO A 84 12.44 4.54 4.07
C PRO A 84 13.44 4.41 2.91
N VAL A 85 13.33 5.30 1.92
CA VAL A 85 14.23 5.39 0.77
C VAL A 85 14.98 6.73 0.84
N GLY A 86 16.32 6.67 0.79
CA GLY A 86 17.20 7.84 0.91
C GLY A 86 17.73 8.07 2.33
N SER A 87 18.73 8.95 2.49
CA SER A 87 19.29 9.29 3.80
C SER A 87 18.44 10.33 4.53
N GLU A 88 18.50 10.34 5.87
CA GLU A 88 17.76 11.28 6.72
C GLU A 88 18.17 12.76 6.56
N THR A 89 19.19 13.04 5.75
CA THR A 89 19.82 14.36 5.60
C THR A 89 19.21 15.25 4.52
N ASP A 90 18.30 14.72 3.68
CA ASP A 90 17.67 15.50 2.63
C ASP A 90 16.36 16.16 3.09
N ALA A 91 16.21 17.45 2.75
CA ALA A 91 14.97 18.21 2.90
C ALA A 91 13.82 17.73 1.98
N ALA A 92 14.00 16.61 1.28
CA ALA A 92 13.01 16.01 0.39
C ALA A 92 11.95 15.24 1.20
N PRO A 93 10.69 15.18 0.71
CA PRO A 93 9.67 14.35 1.35
C PRO A 93 10.12 12.89 1.39
N ARG A 94 10.06 12.28 2.58
CA ARG A 94 10.44 10.87 2.80
C ARG A 94 9.67 9.97 1.83
N ALA A 95 10.40 9.31 0.95
CA ALA A 95 9.89 8.26 0.09
C ALA A 95 9.99 6.91 0.82
N TYR A 96 9.08 6.00 0.50
CA TYR A 96 9.01 4.67 1.08
C TYR A 96 8.85 3.62 -0.01
N GLU A 97 9.53 2.50 0.15
CA GLU A 97 9.09 1.23 -0.40
C GLU A 97 8.07 0.63 0.59
N ILE A 98 6.96 0.09 0.09
CA ILE A 98 5.88 -0.47 0.91
C ILE A 98 5.80 -1.96 0.63
N ALA A 99 6.25 -2.79 1.57
CA ALA A 99 6.34 -4.24 1.43
C ALA A 99 5.18 -4.94 2.13
N ASN A 100 4.61 -5.96 1.51
CA ASN A 100 3.60 -6.80 2.11
C ASN A 100 4.23 -7.78 3.11
N ARG A 101 3.64 -7.96 4.30
CA ARG A 101 4.18 -8.86 5.34
C ARG A 101 4.10 -10.33 4.94
N ASN A 102 3.10 -10.73 4.14
CA ASN A 102 2.93 -12.12 3.72
C ASN A 102 3.95 -12.53 2.65
N SER A 103 4.02 -11.77 1.56
CA SER A 103 4.83 -12.12 0.39
C SER A 103 6.25 -11.54 0.39
N GLY A 104 6.49 -10.48 1.17
CA GLY A 104 7.71 -9.67 1.07
C GLY A 104 7.81 -8.82 -0.20
N LEU A 105 6.80 -8.86 -1.08
CA LEU A 105 6.76 -8.10 -2.32
C LEU A 105 6.30 -6.65 -2.09
N PHE A 106 6.64 -5.77 -3.02
CA PHE A 106 6.47 -4.33 -2.90
C PHE A 106 5.31 -3.81 -3.74
N LEU A 107 4.57 -2.83 -3.22
CA LEU A 107 3.62 -2.05 -4.01
C LEU A 107 4.35 -1.37 -5.18
N GLN A 108 3.86 -1.61 -6.39
CA GLN A 108 4.45 -1.11 -7.62
C GLN A 108 3.37 -0.60 -8.59
N VAL A 109 3.71 0.45 -9.33
CA VAL A 109 2.97 0.93 -10.49
C VAL A 109 3.93 1.42 -11.58
N ASP A 110 3.78 0.89 -12.79
CA ASP A 110 4.76 1.09 -13.89
C ASP A 110 4.40 2.22 -14.86
N THR A 111 3.49 3.10 -14.46
CA THR A 111 3.02 4.20 -15.30
C THR A 111 2.64 5.41 -14.46
N ASN A 112 2.64 6.60 -15.06
CA ASN A 112 2.11 7.81 -14.44
C ASN A 112 0.61 8.01 -14.75
N ALA A 113 0.02 7.16 -15.60
CA ALA A 113 -1.40 7.14 -15.86
C ALA A 113 -2.17 6.45 -14.72
N ARG A 114 -3.50 6.57 -14.72
CA ARG A 114 -4.34 5.77 -13.82
C ARG A 114 -4.18 4.29 -14.15
N ALA A 115 -3.66 3.52 -13.21
CA ALA A 115 -3.50 2.07 -13.32
C ALA A 115 -3.72 1.39 -11.97
N ALA A 116 -4.10 0.12 -11.99
CA ALA A 116 -4.18 -0.71 -10.79
C ALA A 116 -2.77 -0.93 -10.23
N ILE A 117 -2.65 -0.84 -8.92
CA ILE A 117 -1.41 -1.13 -8.19
C ILE A 117 -1.29 -2.65 -8.04
N LYS A 118 -0.08 -3.16 -8.21
CA LYS A 118 0.24 -4.59 -8.06
C LYS A 118 1.43 -4.74 -7.12
N GLN A 119 1.64 -5.93 -6.57
CA GLN A 119 2.90 -6.25 -5.89
C GLN A 119 3.92 -6.86 -6.86
N HIS A 120 5.19 -6.55 -6.69
CA HIS A 120 6.30 -7.13 -7.46
C HIS A 120 7.58 -7.26 -6.61
N GLY A 121 8.55 -8.02 -7.10
CA GLY A 121 9.88 -8.09 -6.49
C GLY A 121 10.67 -6.79 -6.63
N ALA A 122 11.86 -6.73 -6.02
CA ALA A 122 12.74 -5.55 -6.07
C ALA A 122 13.49 -5.38 -7.40
N GLU A 123 13.22 -6.20 -8.41
CA GLU A 123 13.88 -6.13 -9.70
C GLU A 123 13.50 -4.85 -10.48
N GLY A 124 14.38 -4.40 -11.39
CA GLY A 124 14.17 -3.17 -12.15
C GLY A 124 14.39 -1.87 -11.36
N GLY A 125 14.05 -0.73 -11.97
CA GLY A 125 14.33 0.60 -11.42
C GLY A 125 13.45 0.98 -10.22
N HIS A 126 14.05 1.54 -9.17
CA HIS A 126 13.35 1.86 -7.90
C HIS A 126 12.19 2.85 -8.00
N ARG A 127 12.07 3.61 -9.10
CA ARG A 127 11.09 4.70 -9.20
C ARG A 127 9.64 4.22 -9.24
N THR A 128 9.37 3.01 -9.72
CA THR A 128 8.01 2.46 -9.83
C THR A 128 7.48 1.88 -8.51
N ARG A 129 8.34 1.76 -7.48
CA ARG A 129 8.03 1.22 -6.15
C ARG A 129 8.23 2.23 -5.01
N GLN A 130 8.52 3.48 -5.34
CA GLN A 130 8.69 4.57 -4.37
C GLN A 130 7.39 5.35 -4.19
N TRP A 131 6.97 5.44 -2.93
CA TRP A 131 5.74 6.10 -2.53
C TRP A 131 6.03 7.24 -1.58
N GLN A 132 5.42 8.40 -1.82
CA GLN A 132 5.39 9.49 -0.85
C GLN A 132 4.09 9.42 -0.05
N LEU A 133 4.21 9.49 1.27
CA LEU A 133 3.07 9.61 2.17
C LEU A 133 2.87 11.09 2.48
N LEU A 134 1.76 11.65 2.01
CA LEU A 134 1.40 13.05 2.25
C LEU A 134 0.46 13.13 3.46
N PRO A 135 0.87 13.74 4.58
CA PRO A 135 -0.03 13.99 5.69
C PRO A 135 -1.11 15.01 5.28
N VAL A 136 -2.35 14.78 5.71
CA VAL A 136 -3.54 15.57 5.35
C VAL A 136 -4.52 15.72 6.49
#